data_AF-A0A3N0E8V7-F1
#
_entry.id   AF-A0A3N0E8V7-F1
#
_cell.length_a   1.000
_cell.length_b   1.000
_cell.length_c   1.000
_cell.angle_alpha   90.00
_cell.angle_beta   90.00
_cell.angle_gamma   90.00
#
_symmetry.space_group_name_H-M   'P 1'
#
loop_
_entity.id
_entity.type
_entity.pdbx_description
1 polymer ?
#
loop_
_entity_poly.entity_id
_entity_poly.type
_entity_poly.pdbx_seq_one_letter_code
_entity_poly.pdbx_strand_id
1 'polypeptide(L)'
;MKSITLIAALLLSGSLFAQEPGLKPVLEKEGDLVKATYFHDNGEIAQTGFYKYGKPHGDWKAYNAEGKKIASGTYEKGKKVGKWFFWTPDDLNEVNFENSQIVSVTKWSNARPVVLNK
;
A
#
# COMPACT_ATOMS: atom_id res chain seq x y z
N MET A 1 -49.70 16.09 -40.21
CA MET A 1 -49.08 15.21 -41.23
C MET A 1 -47.75 15.83 -41.64
N LYS A 2 -46.63 15.08 -41.48
CA LYS A 2 -45.34 15.17 -42.21
C LYS A 2 -44.55 16.49 -41.99
N SER A 3 -43.29 16.52 -41.53
CA SER A 3 -42.16 15.64 -41.82
C SER A 3 -41.05 15.73 -40.75
N ILE A 4 -40.36 14.61 -40.54
CA ILE A 4 -39.05 14.43 -39.88
C ILE A 4 -37.97 14.70 -40.98
N THR A 5 -36.79 15.31 -40.78
CA THR A 5 -35.52 14.65 -40.36
C THR A 5 -34.32 15.62 -40.41
N LEU A 6 -33.47 15.56 -39.36
CA LEU A 6 -32.02 15.82 -39.14
C LEU A 6 -31.15 16.74 -40.05
N ILE A 7 -30.18 17.46 -39.43
CA ILE A 7 -28.73 17.10 -39.38
C ILE A 7 -27.89 18.05 -38.49
N ALA A 8 -27.11 17.41 -37.59
CA ALA A 8 -25.78 17.70 -37.02
C ALA A 8 -25.35 19.10 -36.55
N ALA A 9 -24.87 19.19 -35.30
CA ALA A 9 -23.43 19.27 -35.00
C ALA A 9 -23.16 19.40 -33.49
N LEU A 10 -21.94 19.02 -33.09
CA LEU A 10 -21.31 19.11 -31.76
C LEU A 10 -21.63 17.99 -30.76
N LEU A 11 -21.19 16.79 -31.12
CA LEU A 11 -20.58 15.88 -30.14
C LEU A 11 -19.32 16.55 -29.60
N LEU A 12 -19.43 17.28 -28.48
CA LEU A 12 -18.28 17.60 -27.66
C LEU A 12 -17.88 16.32 -26.93
N SER A 13 -16.98 15.59 -27.58
CA SER A 13 -16.07 14.63 -26.99
C SER A 13 -15.36 15.24 -25.78
N GLY A 14 -15.90 15.04 -24.59
CA GLY A 14 -15.24 15.31 -23.31
C GLY A 14 -15.13 14.02 -22.53
N SER A 15 -14.12 13.21 -22.87
CA SER A 15 -13.52 12.13 -22.06
C SER A 15 -14.42 11.45 -21.03
N LEU A 16 -14.85 10.23 -21.37
CA LEU A 16 -15.10 9.18 -20.40
C LEU A 16 -13.85 9.07 -19.49
N PHE A 17 -13.83 9.75 -18.35
CA PHE A 17 -13.05 9.24 -17.23
C PHE A 17 -13.85 8.07 -16.66
N ALA A 18 -13.84 6.94 -17.38
CA ALA A 18 -14.01 5.67 -16.73
C ALA A 18 -12.78 5.53 -15.83
N GLN A 19 -12.86 6.00 -14.59
CA GLN A 19 -11.99 5.45 -13.57
C GLN A 19 -12.39 3.98 -13.49
N GLU A 20 -11.54 3.10 -14.02
CA GLU A 20 -11.59 1.70 -13.64
C GLU A 20 -11.63 1.69 -12.11
N PRO A 21 -12.71 1.20 -11.48
CA PRO A 21 -12.70 1.09 -10.04
C PRO A 21 -11.67 0.01 -9.74
N GLY A 22 -10.43 0.43 -9.49
CA GLY A 22 -9.41 -0.41 -8.90
C GLY A 22 -10.01 -1.12 -7.68
N LEU A 23 -9.47 -2.30 -7.36
CA LEU A 23 -10.04 -3.12 -6.30
C LEU A 23 -10.22 -2.30 -5.02
N LYS A 24 -11.47 -2.20 -4.58
CA LYS A 24 -11.82 -1.43 -3.39
C LYS A 24 -11.27 -2.14 -2.16
N PRO A 25 -10.76 -1.41 -1.16
CA PRO A 25 -10.30 -2.03 0.07
C PRO A 25 -11.47 -2.66 0.83
N VAL A 26 -11.19 -3.78 1.50
CA VAL A 26 -12.12 -4.42 2.44
C VAL A 26 -11.89 -3.83 3.82
N LEU A 27 -12.95 -3.33 4.45
CA LEU A 27 -12.94 -2.72 5.77
C LEU A 27 -13.81 -3.54 6.74
N GLU A 28 -13.22 -4.02 7.83
CA GLU A 28 -13.88 -4.86 8.83
C GLU A 28 -13.78 -4.16 10.20
N LYS A 29 -14.92 -3.94 10.88
CA LYS A 29 -14.92 -3.36 12.22
C LYS A 29 -14.59 -4.43 13.27
N GLU A 30 -13.55 -4.18 14.06
CA GLU A 30 -13.09 -5.05 15.14
C GLU A 30 -13.02 -4.24 16.44
N GLY A 31 -14.11 -4.24 17.22
CA GLY A 31 -14.22 -3.40 18.42
C GLY A 31 -14.15 -1.91 18.07
N ASP A 32 -13.14 -1.22 18.61
CA ASP A 32 -12.82 0.19 18.34
C ASP A 32 -11.91 0.39 17.12
N LEU A 33 -11.44 -0.71 16.51
CA LEU A 33 -10.58 -0.69 15.35
C LEU A 33 -11.38 -0.97 14.07
N VAL A 34 -10.84 -0.51 12.94
CA VAL A 34 -11.26 -0.90 11.60
C VAL A 34 -10.06 -1.53 10.92
N LYS A 35 -10.10 -2.84 10.70
CA LYS A 35 -9.11 -3.54 9.89
C LYS A 35 -9.35 -3.19 8.43
N ALA A 36 -8.28 -2.85 7.73
CA ALA A 36 -8.29 -2.53 6.32
C ALA A 36 -7.39 -3.50 5.55
N THR A 37 -7.91 -4.05 4.46
CA THR A 37 -7.18 -4.87 3.51
C THR A 37 -7.26 -4.22 2.14
N TYR A 38 -6.10 -3.86 1.59
CA TYR A 38 -5.94 -3.31 0.26
C TYR A 38 -5.38 -4.39 -0.67
N PHE A 39 -5.71 -4.30 -1.96
CA PHE A 39 -5.34 -5.30 -2.95
C PHE A 39 -4.57 -4.64 -4.10
N HIS A 40 -3.67 -5.41 -4.71
CA HIS A 40 -3.06 -5.10 -6.00
C HIS A 40 -4.05 -5.37 -7.12
N ASP A 41 -3.81 -4.86 -8.32
CA ASP A 41 -4.71 -5.06 -9.47
C ASP A 41 -4.96 -6.53 -9.83
N ASN A 42 -4.02 -7.42 -9.46
CA ASN A 42 -4.13 -8.87 -9.64
C ASN A 42 -4.99 -9.58 -8.57
N GLY A 43 -5.55 -8.85 -7.60
CA GLY A 43 -6.37 -9.41 -6.52
C GLY A 43 -5.58 -9.88 -5.29
N GLU A 44 -4.25 -9.90 -5.36
CA GLU A 44 -3.41 -10.25 -4.20
C GLU A 44 -3.41 -9.12 -3.17
N ILE A 45 -3.19 -9.47 -1.90
CA ILE A 45 -3.16 -8.49 -0.82
C ILE A 45 -1.95 -7.57 -1.01
N ALA A 46 -2.20 -6.26 -1.11
CA ALA A 46 -1.16 -5.24 -1.15
C ALA A 46 -0.76 -4.78 0.25
N GLN A 47 -1.75 -4.57 1.12
CA GLN A 47 -1.50 -4.01 2.44
C GLN A 47 -2.61 -4.42 3.42
N THR A 48 -2.22 -4.69 4.66
CA THR A 48 -3.15 -4.89 5.77
C THR A 48 -2.74 -4.02 6.95
N GLY A 49 -3.72 -3.57 7.72
CA GLY A 49 -3.49 -2.91 8.99
C GLY A 49 -4.78 -2.43 9.62
N PHE A 50 -4.66 -1.61 10.66
CA PHE A 50 -5.82 -1.11 11.40
C PHE A 50 -5.89 0.40 11.41
N TYR A 51 -7.11 0.90 11.55
CA TYR A 51 -7.42 2.29 11.83
C TYR A 51 -8.13 2.39 13.18
N LYS A 52 -7.80 3.42 13.95
CA LYS A 52 -8.52 3.84 15.15
C LYS A 52 -8.87 5.33 15.02
N TYR A 53 -10.15 5.67 15.13
CA TYR A 53 -10.66 7.04 14.95
C TYR A 53 -10.18 7.70 13.64
N GLY A 54 -10.21 6.94 12.54
CA GLY A 54 -9.79 7.42 11.21
C GLY A 54 -8.29 7.56 10.99
N LYS A 55 -7.43 7.18 11.96
CA LYS A 55 -5.97 7.24 11.84
C LYS A 55 -5.36 5.84 11.85
N PRO A 56 -4.27 5.59 11.09
CA PRO A 56 -3.52 4.33 11.18
C PRO A 56 -3.12 4.01 12.62
N HIS A 57 -3.35 2.77 13.02
CA HIS A 57 -3.08 2.26 14.35
C HIS A 57 -2.72 0.77 14.31
N GLY A 58 -1.96 0.28 15.28
CA GLY A 58 -1.56 -1.11 15.39
C GLY A 58 -0.61 -1.55 14.27
N ASP A 59 -0.58 -2.84 14.01
CA ASP A 59 0.36 -3.43 13.06
C ASP A 59 -0.08 -3.24 11.62
N TRP A 60 0.89 -2.91 10.78
CA TRP A 60 0.73 -2.74 9.35
C TRP A 60 1.74 -3.60 8.61
N LYS A 61 1.28 -4.20 7.51
CA LYS A 61 2.08 -5.08 6.64
C LYS A 61 1.80 -4.71 5.20
N ALA A 62 2.83 -4.67 4.37
CA ALA A 62 2.73 -4.48 2.93
C ALA A 62 3.43 -5.63 2.20
N TYR A 63 2.90 -5.96 1.02
CA TYR A 63 3.31 -7.08 0.20
C TYR A 63 3.48 -6.63 -1.25
N ASN A 64 4.34 -7.28 -2.01
CA ASN A 64 4.43 -7.08 -3.47
C ASN A 64 3.32 -7.84 -4.21
N ALA A 65 3.27 -7.70 -5.54
CA ALA A 65 2.25 -8.33 -6.37
C ALA A 65 2.29 -9.87 -6.32
N GLU A 66 3.43 -10.47 -5.95
CA GLU A 66 3.60 -11.90 -5.76
C GLU A 66 3.25 -12.38 -4.33
N GLY A 67 2.73 -11.50 -3.47
CA GLY A 67 2.36 -11.82 -2.09
C GLY A 67 3.53 -11.93 -1.11
N LYS A 68 4.77 -11.59 -1.52
CA LYS A 68 5.94 -11.52 -0.63
C LYS A 68 5.88 -10.24 0.18
N LYS A 69 6.05 -10.37 1.50
CA LYS A 69 6.11 -9.22 2.42
C LYS A 69 7.31 -8.33 2.11
N ILE A 70 7.05 -7.04 1.94
CA ILE A 70 8.06 -6.01 1.62
C ILE A 70 8.18 -4.93 2.70
N ALA A 71 7.17 -4.77 3.55
CA ALA A 71 7.28 -3.88 4.71
C ALA A 71 6.39 -4.34 5.87
N SER A 72 6.80 -4.01 7.09
CA SER A 72 5.93 -4.09 8.26
C SER A 72 6.40 -3.20 9.39
N GLY A 73 5.46 -2.74 10.20
CA GLY A 73 5.75 -1.98 11.40
C GLY A 73 4.46 -1.58 12.09
N THR A 74 4.58 -0.72 13.09
CA THR A 74 3.44 -0.32 13.92
C THR A 74 3.17 1.16 13.75
N TYR A 75 1.89 1.52 13.67
CA TYR A 75 1.41 2.88 13.78
C TYR A 75 0.76 3.11 15.14
N GLU A 76 0.96 4.30 15.71
CA GLU A 76 0.20 4.79 16.84
C GLU A 76 -0.34 6.19 16.53
N LYS A 77 -1.66 6.35 16.59
CA LYS A 77 -2.37 7.63 16.34
C LYS A 77 -1.96 8.30 15.02
N GLY A 78 -1.72 7.48 13.99
CA GLY A 78 -1.30 7.91 12.66
C GLY A 78 0.20 8.15 12.49
N LYS A 79 1.03 7.88 13.51
CA LYS A 79 2.49 8.03 13.45
C LYS A 79 3.20 6.69 13.43
N LYS A 80 4.27 6.55 12.66
CA LYS A 80 5.14 5.36 12.73
C LYS A 80 5.84 5.35 14.09
N VAL A 81 5.83 4.20 14.76
CA VAL A 81 6.49 4.00 16.04
C VAL A 81 7.25 2.68 16.05
N GLY A 82 8.35 2.63 16.81
CA GLY A 82 9.17 1.44 16.97
C GLY A 82 9.85 1.00 15.67
N LYS A 83 10.16 -0.29 15.60
CA LYS A 83 10.91 -0.88 14.50
C LYS A 83 10.02 -1.09 13.28
N TRP A 84 10.45 -0.51 12.17
CA TRP A 84 9.91 -0.76 10.84
C TRP A 84 10.91 -1.58 10.04
N PHE A 85 10.41 -2.60 9.37
CA PHE A 85 11.21 -3.49 8.56
C PHE A 85 10.84 -3.30 7.10
N PHE A 86 11.84 -3.16 6.23
CA PHE A 86 11.69 -3.06 4.79
C PHE A 86 12.57 -4.12 4.13
N TRP A 87 11.94 -5.03 3.39
CA TRP A 87 12.63 -6.14 2.73
C TRP A 87 12.80 -5.84 1.24
N THR A 88 14.01 -6.10 0.77
CA THR A 88 14.35 -6.23 -0.64
C THR A 88 14.74 -7.69 -0.92
N PRO A 89 15.05 -8.08 -2.17
CA PRO A 89 15.56 -9.43 -2.44
C PRO A 89 16.82 -9.78 -1.64
N ASP A 90 17.73 -8.83 -1.46
CA ASP A 90 19.07 -9.08 -0.90
C ASP A 90 19.26 -8.56 0.52
N ASP A 91 18.54 -7.49 0.87
CA ASP A 91 18.73 -6.73 2.11
C ASP A 91 17.44 -6.59 2.93
N LEU A 92 17.63 -6.51 4.25
CA LEU A 92 16.64 -6.04 5.22
C LEU A 92 17.09 -4.71 5.81
N ASN A 93 16.24 -3.69 5.71
CA ASN A 93 16.43 -2.42 6.39
C ASN A 93 15.51 -2.36 7.61
N GLU A 94 16.08 -2.28 8.81
CA GLU A 94 15.37 -1.98 10.05
C GLU A 94 15.51 -0.48 10.33
N VAL A 95 14.39 0.22 10.44
CA VAL A 95 14.33 1.66 10.73
C VAL A 95 13.55 1.85 12.02
N ASN A 96 14.19 2.40 13.04
CA ASN A 96 13.49 2.75 14.27
C ASN A 96 12.85 4.13 14.13
N PHE A 97 11.55 4.22 14.42
CA PHE A 97 10.80 5.47 14.38
C PHE A 97 10.30 5.90 15.76
N GLU A 98 10.44 7.19 16.05
CA GLU A 98 9.75 7.85 17.15
C GLU A 98 8.89 8.97 16.59
N ASN A 99 7.57 8.88 16.76
CA ASN A 99 6.64 9.89 16.24
C ASN A 99 6.83 10.19 14.73
N SER A 100 7.05 9.15 13.92
CA SER A 100 7.39 9.24 12.49
C SER A 100 8.74 9.87 12.15
N GLN A 101 9.59 10.19 13.13
CA GLN A 101 10.98 10.61 12.91
C GLN A 101 11.90 9.39 12.97
N ILE A 102 12.86 9.33 12.06
CA ILE A 102 13.87 8.26 12.06
C ILE A 102 14.84 8.50 13.22
N VAL A 103 14.95 7.51 14.10
CA VAL A 103 15.90 7.50 15.22
C VAL A 103 17.17 6.76 14.81
N SER A 104 17.03 5.61 14.13
CA SER A 104 18.17 4.82 13.67
C SER A 104 17.81 3.98 12.45
N VAL A 105 18.84 3.60 11.70
CA VAL A 105 18.73 2.72 10.53
C VAL A 105 19.80 1.64 10.65
N THR A 106 19.39 0.37 10.60
CA THR A 106 20.27 -0.80 10.55
C THR A 106 20.01 -1.55 9.25
N LYS A 107 21.08 -1.80 8.49
CA LYS A 107 21.02 -2.60 7.26
C LYS A 107 21.61 -3.97 7.51
N TRP A 108 20.87 -4.99 7.12
CA TRP A 108 21.27 -6.39 7.18
C TRP A 108 21.36 -6.89 5.74
N SER A 109 22.54 -7.31 5.30
CA SER A 109 22.77 -7.82 3.95
C SER A 109 23.29 -9.26 4.01
N ASN A 110 22.82 -10.10 3.10
CA ASN A 110 23.29 -11.48 2.95
C ASN A 110 24.45 -11.60 1.94
N ALA A 111 25.16 -10.51 1.62
CA ALA A 111 26.34 -10.57 0.78
C ALA A 111 27.34 -11.60 1.36
N ARG A 112 27.39 -12.79 0.75
CA ARG A 112 28.38 -13.81 1.08
C ARG A 112 29.75 -13.18 0.84
N PRO A 113 30.72 -13.28 1.77
CA PRO A 113 32.09 -12.96 1.42
C PRO A 113 32.51 -13.93 0.30
N VAL A 114 32.69 -13.41 -0.91
CA VAL A 114 33.36 -14.15 -1.98
C VAL A 114 34.80 -14.30 -1.52
N VAL A 115 35.15 -15.47 -0.99
CA VAL A 115 36.54 -15.82 -0.72
C VAL A 115 37.24 -15.92 -2.08
N LEU A 116 37.99 -14.88 -2.43
CA LEU A 116 38.97 -14.93 -3.52
C LEU A 116 40.17 -15.76 -3.02
N ASN A 117 40.16 -17.06 -3.33
CA ASN A 117 41.40 -17.84 -3.30
C ASN A 117 42.22 -17.43 -4.52
N LYS A 118 43.39 -16.85 -4.27
CA LYS A 118 44.43 -16.59 -5.28
C LYS A 118 45.34 -17.80 -5.41
#